data_AF-A0A1I6RTG3-F1
#
_entry.id   AF-A0A1I6RTG3-F1
#
_cell.length_a   1.000
_cell.length_b   1.000
_cell.length_c   1.000
_cell.angle_alpha   90.00
_cell.angle_beta   90.00
_cell.angle_gamma   90.00
#
_symmetry.space_group_name_H-M   'P 1'
#
loop_
_entity.id
_entity.type
_entity.pdbx_description
1 polymer ?
#
loop_
_entity_poly.entity_id
_entity_poly.type
_entity_poly.pdbx_seq_one_letter_code
_entity_poly.pdbx_strand_id
1 'polypeptide(L)'
;MQQISEVHFTTHGKTENRQLIDRYILDAVERLPQQGFCDHAAFIPLTHDAVDGGNVWITVAGDMETLVDHESEDWDDLVKEGLVSEWDVTEVTEDWYEIAGEQGGELLFQLHRVANQATKVAFEEFETPPAPVDSYPAEDAKHPVGWWMVLDTIAAHQEYTFEERVEAFLYGIRHKYEDVSKLESPEKAAQQIDECIQSLETFRNEIQD
;
A
#
# COMPACT_ATOMS: atom_id res chain seq x y z
N MET A 1 15.45 9.11 15.91
CA MET A 1 15.15 9.23 14.48
C MET A 1 16.14 8.38 13.71
N GLN A 2 15.69 7.27 13.14
CA GLN A 2 16.51 6.44 12.24
C GLN A 2 16.64 7.14 10.89
N GLN A 3 17.73 6.88 10.16
CA GLN A 3 17.86 7.37 8.78
C GLN A 3 17.01 6.48 7.87
N ILE A 4 16.18 7.11 7.03
CA ILE A 4 15.23 6.43 6.17
C ILE A 4 15.47 6.86 4.72
N SER A 5 15.59 5.87 3.86
CA SER A 5 15.74 6.05 2.42
C SER A 5 14.72 5.20 1.69
N GLU A 6 14.40 5.60 0.48
CA GLU A 6 13.59 4.83 -0.44
C GLU A 6 14.41 4.48 -1.67
N VAL A 7 14.31 3.23 -2.11
CA VAL A 7 14.78 2.77 -3.42
C VAL A 7 13.59 2.77 -4.35
N HIS A 8 13.63 3.60 -5.39
CA HIS A 8 12.55 3.76 -6.35
C HIS A 8 12.87 2.94 -7.59
N PHE A 9 11.97 2.04 -7.98
CA PHE A 9 12.06 1.29 -9.23
C PHE A 9 10.98 1.76 -10.20
N THR A 10 11.39 2.29 -11.35
CA THR A 10 10.48 2.70 -12.42
C THR A 10 10.21 1.53 -13.37
N THR A 11 8.96 1.15 -13.54
CA THR A 11 8.50 0.07 -14.43
C THR A 11 7.56 0.60 -15.52
N HIS A 12 7.24 -0.29 -16.47
CA HIS A 12 6.39 0.02 -17.62
C HIS A 12 4.89 -0.14 -17.37
N GLY A 13 4.46 -0.56 -16.17
CA GLY A 13 3.05 -0.70 -15.85
C GLY A 13 2.75 -1.73 -14.76
N LYS A 14 1.45 -2.04 -14.59
CA LYS A 14 0.96 -2.92 -13.53
C LYS A 14 1.48 -4.36 -13.65
N THR A 15 1.68 -4.85 -14.87
CA THR A 15 2.21 -6.20 -15.12
C THR A 15 3.65 -6.31 -14.67
N GLU A 16 4.49 -5.37 -15.08
CA GLU A 16 5.90 -5.30 -14.73
C GLU A 16 6.08 -5.03 -13.22
N ASN A 17 5.23 -4.19 -12.62
CA ASN A 17 5.16 -4.04 -11.16
C ASN A 17 4.92 -5.39 -10.47
N ARG A 18 3.94 -6.17 -10.93
CA ARG A 18 3.66 -7.47 -10.32
C ARG A 18 4.84 -8.43 -10.47
N GLN A 19 5.44 -8.49 -11.66
CA GLN A 19 6.62 -9.31 -11.92
C GLN A 19 7.82 -8.91 -11.05
N LEU A 20 8.07 -7.61 -10.90
CA LEU A 20 9.11 -7.08 -10.01
C LEU A 20 8.83 -7.46 -8.55
N ILE A 21 7.58 -7.33 -8.11
CA ILE A 21 7.19 -7.65 -6.73
C ILE A 21 7.41 -9.13 -6.42
N ASP A 22 6.95 -10.02 -7.30
CA ASP A 22 7.09 -11.46 -7.14
C ASP A 22 8.55 -11.93 -7.23
N ARG A 23 9.34 -11.32 -8.12
CA ARG A 23 10.71 -11.76 -8.39
C ARG A 23 11.73 -11.25 -7.38
N TYR A 24 11.56 -10.02 -6.90
CA TYR A 24 12.59 -9.34 -6.10
C TYR A 24 12.04 -8.74 -4.81
N ILE A 25 10.98 -7.91 -4.88
CA ILE A 25 10.59 -7.05 -3.75
C ILE A 25 10.18 -7.85 -2.51
N LEU A 26 9.36 -8.90 -2.67
CA LEU A 26 8.91 -9.71 -1.54
C LEU A 26 10.06 -10.47 -0.87
N ASP A 27 11.05 -10.92 -1.64
CA ASP A 27 12.27 -11.53 -1.07
C ASP A 27 13.11 -10.46 -0.37
N ALA A 28 13.34 -9.31 -1.04
CA ALA A 28 14.17 -8.24 -0.52
C ALA A 28 13.66 -7.72 0.84
N VAL A 29 12.36 -7.43 0.97
CA VAL A 29 11.80 -6.93 2.25
C VAL A 29 11.84 -7.97 3.38
N GLU A 30 11.97 -9.26 3.07
CA GLU A 30 12.15 -10.33 4.06
C GLU A 30 13.63 -10.59 4.39
N ARG A 31 14.51 -10.53 3.39
CA ARG A 31 15.94 -10.87 3.46
C ARG A 31 16.80 -9.72 3.96
N LEU A 32 16.53 -8.49 3.54
CA LEU A 32 17.34 -7.31 3.87
C LEU A 32 17.43 -7.07 5.38
N PRO A 33 16.34 -7.12 6.19
CA PRO A 33 16.43 -6.92 7.64
C PRO A 33 17.22 -8.01 8.39
N GLN A 34 17.61 -9.09 7.71
CA GLN A 34 18.48 -10.13 8.27
C GLN A 34 19.97 -9.79 8.07
N GLN A 35 20.26 -8.74 7.30
CA GLN A 35 21.61 -8.21 7.10
C GLN A 35 21.90 -7.15 8.16
N GLY A 36 23.13 -7.12 8.67
CA GLY A 36 23.52 -6.19 9.74
C GLY A 36 23.52 -4.70 9.36
N PHE A 37 23.23 -4.36 8.10
CA PHE A 37 23.17 -2.99 7.60
C PHE A 37 21.73 -2.48 7.39
N CYS A 38 20.71 -3.32 7.59
CA CYS A 38 19.32 -2.95 7.40
C CYS A 38 18.51 -3.33 8.64
N ASP A 39 17.95 -2.32 9.31
CA ASP A 39 17.10 -2.52 10.48
C ASP A 39 15.67 -2.87 10.05
N HIS A 40 15.17 -2.16 9.03
CA HIS A 40 13.83 -2.34 8.47
C HIS A 40 13.84 -2.20 6.95
N ALA A 41 13.02 -3.02 6.29
CA ALA A 41 12.69 -2.89 4.89
C ALA A 41 11.19 -3.16 4.72
N ALA A 42 10.51 -2.31 3.96
CA ALA A 42 9.14 -2.52 3.53
C ALA A 42 8.94 -1.99 2.11
N PHE A 43 7.83 -2.33 1.47
CA PHE A 43 7.57 -1.86 0.12
C PHE A 43 6.22 -1.16 0.07
N ILE A 44 6.14 -0.14 -0.76
CA ILE A 44 4.93 0.64 -0.99
C ILE A 44 4.67 0.57 -2.50
N PRO A 45 3.61 -0.12 -2.94
CA PRO A 45 3.27 -0.14 -4.35
C PRO A 45 2.62 1.19 -4.72
N LEU A 46 3.24 1.95 -5.62
CA LEU A 46 2.63 3.13 -6.23
C LEU A 46 2.13 2.78 -7.61
N THR A 47 0.89 2.29 -7.66
CA THR A 47 0.15 2.16 -8.91
C THR A 47 -0.96 3.19 -8.94
N HIS A 48 -0.67 4.36 -9.50
CA HIS A 48 -1.70 5.33 -9.83
C HIS A 48 -1.37 5.96 -11.20
N ASP A 49 -2.35 6.06 -12.09
CA ASP A 49 -2.14 6.58 -13.45
C ASP A 49 -1.70 8.05 -13.48
N ALA A 50 -1.86 8.77 -12.36
CA ALA A 50 -1.38 10.14 -12.17
C ALA A 50 0.05 10.25 -11.59
N VAL A 51 0.68 9.13 -11.24
CA VAL A 51 2.11 9.07 -10.94
C VAL A 51 2.76 8.55 -12.22
N ASP A 52 3.60 9.36 -12.87
CA ASP A 52 4.29 8.96 -14.09
C ASP A 52 5.17 7.72 -13.81
N GLY A 53 4.95 6.66 -14.59
CA GLY A 53 5.64 5.37 -14.43
C GLY A 53 4.98 4.46 -13.39
N GLY A 54 4.95 3.15 -13.66
CA GLY A 54 4.61 2.20 -12.60
C GLY A 54 5.76 2.20 -11.61
N ASN A 55 5.53 2.57 -10.35
CA ASN A 55 6.62 2.70 -9.40
C ASN A 55 6.45 1.70 -8.26
N VAL A 56 7.52 0.95 -7.97
CA VAL A 56 7.59 0.13 -6.75
C VAL A 56 8.71 0.68 -5.90
N TRP A 57 8.41 1.02 -4.67
CA TRP A 57 9.38 1.60 -3.76
C TRP A 57 9.70 0.63 -2.64
N ILE A 58 10.97 0.53 -2.26
CA ILE A 58 11.40 -0.11 -1.02
C ILE A 58 11.81 0.98 -0.04
N THR A 59 11.10 1.14 1.06
CA THR A 59 11.50 1.98 2.17
C THR A 59 12.43 1.20 3.09
N VAL A 60 13.60 1.75 3.38
CA VAL A 60 14.65 1.14 4.20
C VAL A 60 15.01 2.06 5.36
N ALA A 61 15.12 1.50 6.56
CA ALA A 61 15.86 2.09 7.66
C ALA A 61 17.18 1.33 7.85
N GLY A 62 18.31 2.04 7.78
CA GLY A 62 19.63 1.43 7.91
C GLY A 62 20.74 2.19 7.18
N ASP A 63 21.86 1.50 6.96
CA ASP A 63 23.00 1.99 6.19
C ASP A 63 22.74 1.79 4.69
N MET A 64 22.25 2.86 4.07
CA MET A 64 21.88 2.88 2.66
C MET A 64 23.10 2.73 1.73
N GLU A 65 24.28 3.23 2.12
CA GLU A 65 25.50 3.13 1.30
C GLU A 65 25.91 1.65 1.16
N THR A 66 25.96 0.93 2.29
CA THR A 66 26.26 -0.51 2.28
C THR A 66 25.18 -1.31 1.55
N LEU A 67 23.91 -0.91 1.64
CA LEU A 67 22.83 -1.58 0.91
C LEU A 67 22.98 -1.42 -0.60
N VAL A 68 23.26 -0.20 -1.09
CA VAL A 68 23.50 0.03 -2.52
C VAL A 68 24.69 -0.79 -3.00
N ASP A 69 25.80 -0.79 -2.26
CA ASP A 69 26.98 -1.61 -2.60
C ASP A 69 26.66 -3.11 -2.66
N HIS A 70 25.70 -3.59 -1.85
CA HIS A 70 25.28 -4.98 -1.81
C HIS A 70 24.29 -5.36 -2.93
N GLU A 71 23.33 -4.50 -3.25
CA GLU A 71 22.17 -4.84 -4.10
C GLU A 71 22.22 -4.22 -5.51
N SER A 72 23.06 -3.21 -5.76
CA SER A 72 23.07 -2.49 -7.04
C SER A 72 23.37 -3.36 -8.26
N GLU A 73 24.18 -4.41 -8.13
CA GLU A 73 24.42 -5.36 -9.23
C GLU A 73 23.13 -6.08 -9.64
N ASP A 74 22.34 -6.54 -8.67
CA ASP A 74 21.04 -7.20 -8.92
C ASP A 74 20.05 -6.21 -9.54
N TRP A 75 20.00 -4.96 -9.05
CA TRP A 75 19.14 -3.92 -9.61
C TRP A 75 19.52 -3.53 -11.04
N ASP A 76 20.81 -3.42 -11.33
CA ASP A 76 21.32 -3.15 -12.67
C ASP A 76 20.99 -4.29 -13.63
N ASP A 77 20.94 -5.54 -13.14
CA ASP A 77 20.50 -6.69 -13.93
C ASP A 77 18.99 -6.62 -14.23
N LEU A 78 18.15 -6.17 -13.29
CA LEU A 78 16.72 -5.90 -13.55
C LEU A 78 16.54 -4.84 -14.66
N VAL A 79 17.42 -3.82 -14.69
CA VAL A 79 17.43 -2.80 -15.75
C VAL A 79 17.88 -3.37 -17.09
N LYS A 80 18.97 -4.15 -17.13
CA LYS A 80 19.47 -4.78 -18.36
C LYS A 80 18.45 -5.74 -18.98
N GLU A 81 17.67 -6.42 -18.15
CA GLU A 81 16.59 -7.31 -18.58
C GLU A 81 15.33 -6.58 -19.03
N GLY A 82 15.23 -5.27 -18.75
CA GLY A 82 14.10 -4.43 -19.11
C GLY A 82 12.86 -4.63 -18.23
N LEU A 83 13.00 -5.23 -17.05
CA LEU A 83 11.90 -5.30 -16.08
C LEU A 83 11.65 -3.94 -15.42
N VAL A 84 12.74 -3.21 -15.19
CA VAL A 84 12.78 -1.85 -14.64
C VAL A 84 13.49 -0.96 -15.66
N SER A 85 13.04 0.27 -15.85
CA SER A 85 13.73 1.23 -16.74
C SER A 85 14.92 1.89 -16.06
N GLU A 86 14.79 2.21 -14.78
CA GLU A 86 15.81 2.81 -13.93
C GLU A 86 15.48 2.62 -12.45
N TRP A 87 16.49 2.78 -11.60
CA TRP A 87 16.33 2.85 -10.16
C TRP A 87 17.10 4.04 -9.58
N ASP A 88 16.59 4.62 -8.50
CA ASP A 88 17.24 5.69 -7.75
C ASP A 88 17.02 5.56 -6.24
N VAL A 89 17.75 6.35 -5.47
CA VAL A 89 17.68 6.36 -4.00
C VAL A 89 17.39 7.78 -3.52
N THR A 90 16.37 7.92 -2.70
CA THR A 90 15.96 9.19 -2.11
C THR A 90 15.95 9.11 -0.59
N GLU A 91 16.50 10.11 0.10
CA GLU A 91 16.38 10.22 1.56
C GLU A 91 15.04 10.85 1.94
N VAL A 92 14.26 10.17 2.80
CA VAL A 92 12.90 10.58 3.17
C VAL A 92 12.70 10.71 4.68
N THR A 93 13.79 10.71 5.45
CA THR A 93 13.74 10.73 6.92
C THR A 93 12.86 11.87 7.45
N GLU A 94 13.06 13.10 6.96
CA GLU A 94 12.32 14.26 7.46
C GLU A 94 10.82 14.15 7.15
N ASP A 95 10.46 13.85 5.90
CA ASP A 95 9.07 13.69 5.46
C ASP A 95 8.35 12.57 6.24
N TRP A 96 9.04 11.44 6.46
CA TRP A 96 8.50 10.28 7.19
C TRP A 96 8.05 10.64 8.60
N TYR A 97 8.90 11.34 9.34
CA TYR A 97 8.62 11.73 10.72
C TYR A 97 7.82 13.04 10.83
N GLU A 98 7.80 13.91 9.81
CA GLU A 98 6.91 15.08 9.76
C GLU A 98 5.45 14.64 9.66
N ILE A 99 5.17 13.63 8.84
CA ILE A 99 3.79 13.13 8.61
C ILE A 99 3.26 12.40 9.85
N ALA A 100 4.06 11.52 10.44
CA ALA A 100 3.58 10.58 11.46
C ALA A 100 4.05 10.91 12.90
N GLY A 101 4.96 11.87 13.06
CA GLY A 101 5.67 12.09 14.33
C GLY A 101 6.61 10.93 14.67
N GLU A 102 7.37 11.08 15.76
CA GLU A 102 8.37 10.06 16.15
C GLU A 102 7.74 8.68 16.40
N GLN A 103 6.68 8.61 17.21
CA GLN A 103 6.02 7.34 17.52
C GLN A 103 5.27 6.76 16.32
N GLY A 104 4.63 7.61 15.51
CA GLY A 104 3.91 7.14 14.32
C GLY A 104 4.86 6.65 13.23
N GLY A 105 6.02 7.30 13.05
CA GLY A 105 7.04 6.87 12.09
C GLY A 105 7.58 5.47 12.41
N GLU A 106 7.84 5.17 13.67
CA GLU A 106 8.22 3.80 14.10
C GLU A 106 7.08 2.79 13.90
N LEU A 107 5.84 3.20 14.18
CA LEU A 107 4.67 2.35 13.96
C LEU A 107 4.43 2.08 12.46
N LEU A 108 4.69 3.03 11.57
CA LEU A 108 4.53 2.87 10.13
C LEU A 108 5.40 1.72 9.58
N PHE A 109 6.64 1.55 10.07
CA PHE A 109 7.47 0.40 9.68
C PHE A 109 6.83 -0.93 10.06
N GLN A 110 6.26 -1.01 11.26
CA GLN A 110 5.58 -2.21 11.74
C GLN A 110 4.32 -2.49 10.91
N LEU A 111 3.53 -1.46 10.61
CA LEU A 111 2.33 -1.57 9.79
C LEU A 111 2.66 -2.00 8.35
N HIS A 112 3.67 -1.40 7.71
CA HIS A 112 4.09 -1.80 6.37
C HIS A 112 4.62 -3.23 6.35
N ARG A 113 5.38 -3.65 7.35
CA ARG A 113 5.84 -5.04 7.46
C ARG A 113 4.66 -6.03 7.52
N VAL A 114 3.64 -5.74 8.34
CA VAL A 114 2.43 -6.57 8.41
C VAL A 114 1.69 -6.57 7.08
N ALA A 115 1.56 -5.40 6.43
CA ALA A 115 0.93 -5.28 5.12
C ALA A 115 1.67 -6.09 4.03
N ASN A 116 3.00 -6.09 4.04
CA ASN A 116 3.82 -6.87 3.11
C ASN A 116 3.61 -8.37 3.28
N GLN A 117 3.56 -8.86 4.53
CA GLN A 117 3.28 -10.26 4.83
C GLN A 117 1.87 -10.66 4.37
N ALA A 118 0.87 -9.81 4.63
CA ALA A 118 -0.49 -10.04 4.13
C ALA A 118 -0.54 -10.03 2.60
N THR A 119 0.22 -9.15 1.95
CA THR A 119 0.30 -9.06 0.49
C THR A 119 0.90 -10.33 -0.11
N LYS A 120 1.99 -10.86 0.47
CA LYS A 120 2.58 -12.13 0.04
C LYS A 120 1.57 -13.28 0.09
N VAL A 121 0.86 -13.43 1.22
CA VAL A 121 -0.18 -14.46 1.37
C VAL A 121 -1.30 -14.26 0.34
N ALA A 122 -1.75 -13.02 0.12
CA ALA A 122 -2.77 -12.72 -0.88
C ALA A 122 -2.32 -13.05 -2.31
N PHE A 123 -1.04 -12.82 -2.60
CA PHE A 123 -0.43 -13.08 -3.90
C PHE A 123 -0.29 -14.59 -4.18
N GLU A 124 -0.12 -15.39 -3.14
CA GLU A 124 -0.12 -16.86 -3.20
C GLU A 124 -1.54 -17.44 -3.32
N GLU A 125 -2.53 -16.83 -2.65
CA GLU A 125 -3.91 -17.31 -2.64
C GLU A 125 -4.70 -16.92 -3.91
N PHE A 126 -4.45 -15.72 -4.45
CA PHE A 126 -5.25 -15.15 -5.54
C PHE A 126 -4.41 -14.92 -6.80
N GLU A 127 -4.73 -15.65 -7.89
CA GLU A 127 -4.16 -15.39 -9.22
C GLU A 127 -4.51 -13.99 -9.74
N THR A 128 -5.70 -13.50 -9.41
CA THR A 128 -6.18 -12.13 -9.72
C THR A 128 -6.76 -11.54 -8.45
N PRO A 129 -6.44 -10.27 -8.10
CA PRO A 129 -6.97 -9.66 -6.89
C PRO A 129 -8.51 -9.67 -6.91
N PRO A 130 -9.16 -10.06 -5.80
CA PRO A 130 -10.62 -9.98 -5.71
C PRO A 130 -11.07 -8.52 -5.84
N ALA A 131 -12.30 -8.32 -6.33
CA ALA A 131 -12.89 -6.99 -6.38
C ALA A 131 -12.92 -6.37 -4.96
N PRO A 132 -12.78 -5.04 -4.83
CA PRO A 132 -12.89 -4.37 -3.53
C PRO A 132 -14.20 -4.70 -2.81
N VAL A 133 -15.30 -4.71 -3.57
CA VAL A 133 -16.65 -5.12 -3.17
C VAL A 133 -17.33 -5.75 -4.39
N ASP A 134 -17.94 -6.93 -4.24
CA ASP A 134 -18.75 -7.60 -5.26
C ASP A 134 -20.08 -8.07 -4.65
N SER A 135 -21.18 -7.76 -5.34
CA SER A 135 -22.53 -8.15 -4.91
C SER A 135 -22.97 -9.51 -5.45
N TYR A 136 -22.18 -10.14 -6.34
CA TYR A 136 -22.52 -11.40 -7.01
C TYR A 136 -24.00 -11.45 -7.42
N PRO A 137 -24.44 -10.55 -8.33
CA PRO A 137 -25.87 -10.27 -8.55
C PRO A 137 -26.68 -11.49 -9.05
N ALA A 138 -26.00 -12.54 -9.51
CA ALA A 138 -26.63 -13.80 -9.89
C ALA A 138 -26.99 -14.72 -8.70
N GLU A 139 -26.53 -14.40 -7.49
CA GLU A 139 -26.59 -15.29 -6.32
C GLU A 139 -27.62 -14.88 -5.25
N ASP A 140 -28.42 -13.82 -5.50
CA ASP A 140 -29.34 -13.23 -4.51
C ASP A 140 -28.67 -12.98 -3.13
N ALA A 141 -27.39 -12.62 -3.17
CA ALA A 141 -26.57 -12.40 -1.98
C ALA A 141 -27.01 -11.09 -1.30
N LYS A 142 -27.40 -11.17 -0.03
CA LYS A 142 -27.78 -10.01 0.78
C LYS A 142 -26.58 -9.20 1.29
N HIS A 143 -25.38 -9.73 1.15
CA HIS A 143 -24.17 -9.15 1.71
C HIS A 143 -23.07 -9.17 0.64
N PRO A 144 -22.72 -8.01 0.06
CA PRO A 144 -21.60 -7.90 -0.85
C PRO A 144 -20.30 -8.30 -0.15
N VAL A 145 -19.47 -9.10 -0.81
CA VAL A 145 -18.17 -9.57 -0.29
C VAL A 145 -17.05 -9.17 -1.25
N GLY A 146 -15.85 -8.98 -0.74
CA GLY A 146 -14.69 -8.55 -1.53
C GLY A 146 -13.46 -8.38 -0.67
N TRP A 147 -12.46 -7.68 -1.19
CA TRP A 147 -11.21 -7.42 -0.45
C TRP A 147 -11.43 -6.72 0.90
N TRP A 148 -12.49 -5.90 1.01
CA TRP A 148 -12.84 -5.22 2.26
C TRP A 148 -13.02 -6.19 3.44
N MET A 149 -13.49 -7.42 3.19
CA MET A 149 -13.69 -8.44 4.22
C MET A 149 -12.37 -8.83 4.91
N VAL A 150 -11.25 -8.83 4.18
CA VAL A 150 -9.92 -9.13 4.76
C VAL A 150 -9.55 -8.05 5.77
N LEU A 151 -9.77 -6.77 5.41
CA LEU A 151 -9.48 -5.63 6.27
C LEU A 151 -10.36 -5.63 7.52
N ASP A 152 -11.68 -5.84 7.38
CA ASP A 152 -12.60 -5.92 8.53
C ASP A 152 -12.27 -7.12 9.44
N THR A 153 -11.95 -8.28 8.85
CA THR A 153 -11.61 -9.48 9.62
C THR A 153 -10.30 -9.31 10.39
N ILE A 154 -9.27 -8.72 9.79
CA ILE A 154 -8.01 -8.41 10.48
C ILE A 154 -8.27 -7.43 11.63
N ALA A 155 -9.08 -6.40 11.41
CA ALA A 155 -9.44 -5.45 12.47
C ALA A 155 -10.23 -6.13 13.60
N ALA A 156 -11.15 -7.05 13.28
CA ALA A 156 -11.88 -7.84 14.27
C ALA A 156 -10.96 -8.79 15.07
N HIS A 157 -9.94 -9.39 14.44
CA HIS A 157 -8.93 -10.19 15.13
C HIS A 157 -8.06 -9.39 16.10
N GLN A 158 -7.97 -8.06 15.93
CA GLN A 158 -7.36 -7.15 16.92
C GLN A 158 -8.32 -6.74 18.04
N GLU A 159 -9.50 -7.35 18.10
CA GLU A 159 -10.54 -7.09 19.11
C GLU A 159 -11.10 -5.66 19.08
N TYR A 160 -10.94 -4.94 17.96
CA TYR A 160 -11.54 -3.63 17.79
C TYR A 160 -13.08 -3.71 17.82
N THR A 161 -13.68 -2.78 18.53
CA THR A 161 -15.13 -2.58 18.58
C THR A 161 -15.70 -2.25 17.19
N PHE A 162 -17.03 -2.34 17.04
CA PHE A 162 -17.66 -1.93 15.78
C PHE A 162 -17.42 -0.45 15.50
N GLU A 163 -17.44 0.38 16.54
CA GLU A 163 -17.20 1.82 16.48
C GLU A 163 -15.78 2.15 16.04
N GLU A 164 -14.76 1.50 16.62
CA GLU A 164 -13.35 1.68 16.23
C GLU A 164 -13.09 1.24 14.78
N ARG A 165 -13.75 0.17 14.34
CA ARG A 165 -13.66 -0.28 12.94
C ARG A 165 -14.27 0.72 11.98
N VAL A 166 -15.44 1.27 12.31
CA VAL A 166 -16.06 2.35 11.52
C VAL A 166 -15.15 3.58 11.48
N GLU A 167 -14.53 3.97 12.60
CA GLU A 167 -13.58 5.07 12.65
C GLU A 167 -12.37 4.84 11.74
N ALA A 168 -11.79 3.64 11.77
CA ALA A 168 -10.66 3.28 10.90
C ALA A 168 -11.03 3.38 9.41
N PHE A 169 -12.19 2.87 9.00
CA PHE A 169 -12.67 2.98 7.63
C PHE A 169 -12.96 4.43 7.23
N LEU A 170 -13.57 5.23 8.10
CA LEU A 170 -13.85 6.65 7.84
C LEU A 170 -12.56 7.46 7.67
N TYR A 171 -11.55 7.20 8.51
CA TYR A 171 -10.23 7.83 8.36
C TYR A 171 -9.60 7.47 7.01
N GLY A 172 -9.62 6.18 6.65
CA GLY A 172 -9.12 5.70 5.36
C GLY A 172 -9.83 6.35 4.17
N ILE A 173 -11.16 6.43 4.20
CA ILE A 173 -11.97 7.08 3.15
C ILE A 173 -11.57 8.55 2.98
N ARG A 174 -11.47 9.29 4.10
CA ARG A 174 -11.05 10.70 4.06
C ARG A 174 -9.67 10.85 3.41
N HIS A 175 -8.71 10.04 3.84
CA HIS A 175 -7.35 10.08 3.31
C HIS A 175 -7.32 9.77 1.80
N LYS A 176 -8.15 8.82 1.33
CA LYS A 176 -8.26 8.53 -0.11
C LYS A 176 -8.92 9.63 -0.92
N TYR A 177 -9.87 10.38 -0.38
CA TYR A 177 -10.37 11.56 -1.07
C TYR A 177 -9.36 12.73 -1.08
N GLU A 178 -8.50 12.83 -0.07
CA GLU A 178 -7.35 13.76 -0.11
C GLU A 178 -6.37 13.37 -1.23
N ASP A 179 -6.08 12.07 -1.41
CA ASP A 179 -5.27 11.56 -2.52
C ASP A 179 -5.92 11.90 -3.88
N VAL A 180 -7.22 11.60 -4.06
CA VAL A 180 -7.95 11.94 -5.30
C VAL A 180 -7.93 13.44 -5.56
N SER A 181 -8.10 14.26 -4.53
CA SER A 181 -8.07 15.72 -4.68
C SER A 181 -6.71 16.25 -5.14
N LYS A 182 -5.61 15.62 -4.69
CA LYS A 182 -4.24 16.06 -5.00
C LYS A 182 -3.74 15.50 -6.33
N LEU A 183 -4.03 14.24 -6.61
CA LEU A 183 -3.48 13.49 -7.75
C LEU A 183 -4.38 13.58 -8.98
N GLU A 184 -5.68 13.81 -8.81
CA GLU A 184 -6.62 13.94 -9.93
C GLU A 184 -7.22 15.34 -9.99
N SER A 185 -8.27 15.62 -9.20
CA SER A 185 -8.82 16.96 -9.07
C SER A 185 -9.68 17.13 -7.81
N PRO A 186 -9.72 18.34 -7.24
CA PRO A 186 -10.65 18.67 -6.15
C PRO A 186 -12.12 18.43 -6.52
N GLU A 187 -12.51 18.67 -7.77
CA GLU A 187 -13.89 18.47 -8.24
C GLU A 187 -14.28 16.99 -8.25
N LYS A 188 -13.35 16.10 -8.66
CA LYS A 188 -13.59 14.65 -8.63
C LYS A 188 -13.73 14.14 -7.21
N ALA A 189 -12.87 14.60 -6.30
CA ALA A 189 -12.98 14.25 -4.88
C ALA A 189 -14.31 14.72 -4.28
N ALA A 190 -14.72 15.97 -4.56
CA ALA A 190 -16.00 16.51 -4.10
C ALA A 190 -17.19 15.70 -4.62
N GLN A 191 -17.20 15.36 -5.91
CA GLN A 191 -18.27 14.53 -6.50
C GLN A 191 -18.37 13.17 -5.80
N GLN A 192 -17.24 12.48 -5.57
CA GLN A 192 -17.24 11.18 -4.92
C GLN A 192 -17.67 11.25 -3.44
N ILE A 193 -17.34 12.35 -2.75
CA ILE A 193 -17.83 12.61 -1.39
C ILE A 193 -19.36 12.76 -1.40
N ASP A 194 -19.92 13.53 -2.34
CA ASP A 194 -21.37 13.70 -2.46
C ASP A 194 -22.09 12.36 -2.75
N GLU A 195 -21.52 11.52 -3.63
CA GLU A 195 -22.01 10.16 -3.89
C GLU A 195 -21.97 9.27 -2.63
N CYS A 196 -20.91 9.37 -1.83
CA CYS A 196 -20.78 8.66 -0.56
C CYS A 196 -21.81 9.13 0.48
N ILE A 197 -22.02 10.45 0.61
CA ILE A 197 -23.05 11.03 1.47
C ILE A 197 -24.42 10.50 1.08
N GLN A 198 -24.76 10.55 -0.22
CA GLN A 198 -26.04 10.06 -0.71
C GLN A 198 -26.24 8.57 -0.38
N SER A 199 -25.22 7.74 -0.57
CA SER A 199 -25.25 6.31 -0.23
C SER A 199 -25.53 6.07 1.27
N LEU A 200 -24.83 6.81 2.14
CA LEU A 200 -25.04 6.72 3.59
C LEU A 200 -26.41 7.24 4.03
N GLU A 201 -26.93 8.29 3.39
CA GLU A 201 -28.29 8.78 3.63
C GLU A 201 -29.35 7.75 3.20
N THR A 202 -29.16 7.07 2.07
CA THR A 202 -30.01 5.96 1.65
C THR A 202 -29.98 4.83 2.67
N PHE A 203 -28.79 4.37 3.06
CA PHE A 203 -28.64 3.30 4.05
C PHE A 203 -29.26 3.69 5.41
N ARG A 204 -29.12 4.96 5.82
CA ARG A 204 -29.75 5.48 7.04
C ARG A 204 -31.27 5.33 7.01
N ASN A 205 -31.90 5.55 5.86
CA ASN A 205 -33.35 5.37 5.75
C ASN A 205 -33.72 3.88 5.82
N GLU A 206 -32.96 3.01 5.16
CA GLU A 206 -33.20 1.56 5.16
C GLU A 206 -33.12 0.91 6.54
N ILE A 207 -32.23 1.39 7.42
CA ILE A 207 -32.12 0.87 8.80
C ILE A 207 -33.16 1.45 9.77
N GLN A 208 -33.85 2.52 9.37
CA GLN A 208 -34.90 3.16 10.17
C GLN A 208 -36.30 2.62 9.84
N ASP A 209 -36.44 1.91 8.72
CA ASP A 209 -37.64 1.19 8.28
C ASP A 209 -37.74 -0.22 8.91
#